data_AF-A0A955QWV9-F1
#
_entry.id   AF-A0A955QWV9-F1
#
_cell.length_a   1.000
_cell.length_b   1.000
_cell.length_c   1.000
_cell.angle_alpha   90.00
_cell.angle_beta   90.00
_cell.angle_gamma   90.00
#
_symmetry.space_group_name_H-M   'P 1'
#
loop_
_entity.id
_entity.type
_entity.pdbx_description
1 polymer ?
#
loop_
_entity_poly.entity_id
_entity_poly.type
_entity_poly.pdbx_seq_one_letter_code
_entity_poly.pdbx_strand_id
1 'polypeptide(L)' 'MSSANDFATFLRDFNDVDLNHYTCFAGEFRDQRLEAGAMAEAGFWNTVVNLCIDERLRREGEIRRLEYMYRTGHDPDEE' A
#
# COMPACT_ATOMS: atom_id res chain seq x y z
N MET A 1 5.11 -25.15 -10.19
CA MET A 1 5.43 -24.12 -9.18
C MET A 1 4.11 -23.71 -8.54
N SER A 2 4.03 -23.76 -7.21
CA SER A 2 2.77 -23.54 -6.48
C SER A 2 2.46 -22.04 -6.47
N SER A 3 1.26 -21.64 -6.91
CA SER A 3 0.83 -20.24 -6.97
C SER A 3 0.96 -19.49 -5.64
N ALA A 4 0.96 -20.20 -4.51
CA ALA A 4 1.19 -19.63 -3.19
C ALA A 4 2.64 -19.14 -2.99
N ASN A 5 3.64 -19.82 -3.56
CA ASN A 5 5.04 -19.37 -3.51
C ASN A 5 5.26 -18.14 -4.38
N ASP A 6 4.55 -18.06 -5.50
CA ASP A 6 4.63 -16.91 -6.41
C ASP A 6 4.01 -15.68 -5.74
N PHE A 7 2.89 -15.84 -5.02
CA PHE A 7 2.26 -14.77 -4.26
C PHE A 7 3.13 -14.27 -3.09
N ALA A 8 3.72 -15.18 -2.31
CA ALA A 8 4.61 -14.80 -1.21
C ALA A 8 5.87 -14.05 -1.71
N THR A 9 6.39 -14.47 -2.87
CA THR A 9 7.53 -13.79 -3.51
C THR A 9 7.13 -12.40 -3.99
N PHE A 10 5.98 -12.28 -4.64
CA PHE A 10 5.44 -10.99 -5.07
C PHE A 10 5.23 -10.02 -3.89
N LEU A 11 4.63 -10.47 -2.79
CA LEU A 11 4.44 -9.63 -1.60
C LEU A 11 5.75 -9.13 -1.00
N ARG A 12 6.80 -9.95 -1.02
CA ARG A 12 8.13 -9.56 -0.53
C ARG A 12 8.76 -8.48 -1.41
N ASP A 13 8.57 -8.60 -2.72
CA ASP A 13 9.21 -7.73 -3.71
C ASP A 13 8.36 -6.48 -4.02
N PHE A 14 7.18 -6.35 -3.40
CA PHE A 14 6.22 -5.26 -3.58
C PHE A 14 6.75 -3.93 -3.04
N ASN A 15 7.27 -3.11 -3.95
CA ASN A 15 7.93 -1.84 -3.65
C ASN A 15 7.01 -0.62 -3.83
N ASP A 16 7.54 0.58 -3.65
CA ASP A 16 6.75 1.82 -3.70
C ASP A 16 6.22 2.16 -5.10
N VAL A 17 6.92 1.71 -6.15
CA VAL A 17 6.47 1.86 -7.54
C VAL A 17 5.24 0.98 -7.77
N ASP A 18 5.29 -0.27 -7.33
CA ASP A 18 4.15 -1.19 -7.43
C ASP A 18 2.96 -0.71 -6.59
N LEU A 19 3.22 -0.19 -5.40
CA LEU A 19 2.19 0.42 -4.55
C LEU A 19 1.51 1.60 -5.25
N ASN A 20 2.28 2.48 -5.89
CA ASN A 20 1.74 3.61 -6.65
C ASN A 20 0.88 3.13 -7.83
N HIS A 21 1.42 2.23 -8.66
CA HIS A 21 0.69 1.67 -9.80
C HIS A 21 -0.61 1.00 -9.37
N TYR A 22 -0.58 0.22 -8.29
CA TYR A 22 -1.77 -0.46 -7.79
C TYR A 22 -2.79 0.52 -7.19
N THR A 23 -2.34 1.61 -6.56
CA THR A 23 -3.23 2.68 -6.07
C THR A 23 -3.98 3.33 -7.23
N CYS A 24 -3.28 3.68 -8.32
CA CYS A 24 -3.88 4.24 -9.53
C CYS A 24 -4.88 3.27 -10.16
N PHE A 25 -4.46 2.02 -10.36
CA PHE A 25 -5.31 0.95 -10.88
C PHE A 25 -6.60 0.78 -10.06
N ALA A 26 -6.49 0.68 -8.73
CA ALA A 26 -7.64 0.54 -7.85
C ALA A 26 -8.56 1.78 -7.89
N GLY A 27 -7.99 2.98 -8.03
CA GLY A 27 -8.72 4.23 -8.22
C GLY A 27 -9.53 4.24 -9.52
N GLU A 28 -8.91 3.87 -10.64
CA GLU A 28 -9.59 3.77 -11.94
C GLU A 28 -10.75 2.76 -11.90
N PHE A 29 -10.54 1.59 -11.29
CA PHE A 29 -11.59 0.59 -11.13
C PHE A 29 -12.72 1.09 -10.25
N ARG A 30 -12.42 1.75 -9.11
CA ARG A 30 -13.44 2.39 -8.27
C ARG A 30 -14.31 3.34 -9.11
N ASP A 31 -13.67 4.21 -9.89
CA ASP A 31 -14.37 5.25 -10.65
C ASP A 31 -15.25 4.64 -11.75
N GLN A 32 -14.76 3.61 -12.47
CA GLN A 32 -15.57 2.84 -13.41
C GLN A 32 -16.80 2.21 -12.75
N ARG A 33 -16.67 1.69 -11.52
CA ARG A 33 -17.81 1.10 -10.78
C ARG A 33 -18.81 2.15 -10.31
N LEU A 34 -18.34 3.34 -9.92
CA LEU A 34 -19.22 4.47 -9.60
C LEU A 34 -20.02 4.90 -10.83
N GLU A 35 -19.37 5.04 -11.98
CA GLU A 35 -20.02 5.38 -13.25
C GLU A 35 -21.07 4.34 -13.68
N ALA A 36 -20.79 3.06 -13.43
CA ALA A 36 -21.73 1.96 -13.69
C ALA A 36 -22.87 1.84 -12.65
N GLY A 37 -22.88 2.68 -11.60
CA GLY A 37 -23.86 2.61 -10.50
C GLY A 37 -23.66 1.41 -9.55
N ALA A 38 -22.53 0.71 -9.65
CA ALA A 38 -22.20 -0.47 -8.84
C ALA A 38 -21.59 -0.06 -7.49
N MET A 39 -22.40 0.53 -6.61
CA MET A 39 -21.93 1.15 -5.35
C MET A 39 -21.19 0.20 -4.41
N ALA A 40 -21.60 -1.07 -4.33
CA ALA A 40 -20.92 -2.05 -3.48
C ALA A 40 -19.50 -2.36 -3.98
N GLU A 41 -19.34 -2.53 -5.30
CA GLU A 41 -18.02 -2.76 -5.91
C GLU A 41 -17.14 -1.51 -5.82
N ALA A 42 -17.71 -0.32 -6.03
CA ALA A 42 -17.02 0.94 -5.80
C ALA A 42 -16.53 1.06 -4.35
N GLY A 43 -17.36 0.69 -3.37
CA GLY A 43 -16.98 0.64 -1.96
C GLY A 43 -15.80 -0.29 -1.70
N PHE A 44 -15.82 -1.50 -2.28
CA PHE A 44 -14.70 -2.45 -2.20
C PHE A 44 -13.40 -1.84 -2.74
N TRP A 45 -13.41 -1.30 -3.96
CA TRP A 45 -12.22 -0.70 -4.56
C TRP A 45 -11.74 0.54 -3.79
N ASN A 46 -12.65 1.30 -3.20
CA ASN A 46 -12.29 2.41 -2.33
C ASN A 46 -11.56 1.93 -1.06
N THR A 47 -11.96 0.80 -0.47
CA THR A 47 -11.21 0.18 0.63
C THR A 47 -9.80 -0.22 0.17
N VAL A 48 -9.66 -0.80 -1.02
CA VAL A 48 -8.35 -1.16 -1.58
C VAL A 48 -7.45 0.08 -1.76
N VAL A 49 -7.99 1.18 -2.28
CA VAL A 49 -7.26 2.46 -2.41
C VAL A 49 -6.78 2.95 -1.05
N ASN A 50 -7.66 2.93 -0.03
CA ASN A 50 -7.30 3.38 1.32
C ASN A 50 -6.19 2.52 1.92
N LEU A 51 -6.24 1.19 1.76
CA LEU A 51 -5.17 0.30 2.22
C LEU A 51 -3.81 0.64 1.57
N CYS A 52 -3.82 1.02 0.29
CA CYS A 52 -2.58 1.43 -0.38
C CYS A 52 -2.04 2.76 0.17
N ILE A 53 -2.93 3.72 0.47
CA ILE A 53 -2.56 4.99 1.08
C ILE A 53 -1.98 4.77 2.49
N ASP A 54 -2.64 3.95 3.30
CA ASP A 54 -2.20 3.63 4.66
C ASP A 54 -0.81 2.97 4.66
N GLU A 55 -0.57 2.02 3.74
CA GLU A 55 0.74 1.40 3.58
C GLU A 55 1.81 2.41 3.16
N ARG A 56 1.49 3.36 2.27
CA ARG A 56 2.42 4.43 1.90
C ARG A 56 2.80 5.28 3.11
N LEU A 57 1.82 5.70 3.90
CA LEU A 57 2.05 6.49 5.12
C LEU A 57 2.88 5.72 6.16
N ARG A 58 2.64 4.42 6.30
CA ARG A 58 3.43 3.54 7.17
C ARG A 58 4.89 3.47 6.72
N ARG A 59 5.15 3.29 5.42
CA ARG A 59 6.51 3.27 4.85
C ARG A 59 7.23 4.60 5.01
N GLU A 60 6.54 5.72 4.78
CA GLU A 60 7.09 7.05 5.05
C GLU A 60 7.44 7.26 6.54
N GLY A 61 6.62 6.72 7.46
CA GLY A 61 6.90 6.71 8.89
C GLY A 61 8.19 5.94 9.21
N GLU A 62 8.34 4.74 8.65
CA GLU A 62 9.53 3.92 8.83
C GLU A 62 10.80 4.58 8.28
N ILE A 63 10.72 5.24 7.12
CA ILE A 63 11.85 6.02 6.56
C ILE A 63 12.26 7.11 7.56
N ARG A 64 11.31 7.89 8.08
CA ARG A 64 11.59 8.95 9.06
C ARG A 64 12.22 8.39 10.35
N ARG A 65 11.75 7.23 10.81
CA ARG A 65 12.31 6.52 11.96
C ARG A 65 13.77 6.10 11.70
N LEU A 66 14.05 5.48 10.56
CA LEU A 66 15.40 5.08 10.18
C LEU A 66 16.34 6.29 10.01
N GLU A 67 15.85 7.39 9.44
CA GLU A 67 16.60 8.66 9.36
C GLU A 67 16.89 9.27 10.73
N TYR A 68 15.98 9.13 11.68
CA TYR A 68 16.21 9.55 13.07
C TYR A 68 17.29 8.67 13.71
N MET A 69 17.14 7.35 13.65
CA MET A 69 18.11 6.39 14.19
C MET A 69 19.51 6.61 13.62
N TYR A 70 19.61 6.85 12.31
CA TYR A 70 20.88 7.16 11.66
C TYR A 70 21.54 8.43 12.23
N ARG A 71 20.76 9.46 12.59
CA ARG A 71 21.27 10.73 13.11
C ARG A 71 21.59 10.69 14.60
N THR A 72 20.82 9.96 15.39
CA THR A 72 20.88 10.03 16.86
C THR A 72 21.48 8.78 17.50
N GLY A 73 21.50 7.65 16.79
CA GLY A 73 21.84 6.34 17.33
C GLY A 73 20.75 5.74 18.24
N HIS A 74 19.56 6.33 18.31
CA HIS A 74 18.47 5.89 19.17
C HIS A 74 17.18 5.68 18.35
N ASP A 75 16.41 4.66 18.71
CA ASP A 75 15.10 4.38 18.13
C ASP A 75 14.02 5.21 18.83
N PRO A 76 13.29 6.10 18.12
CA PRO A 76 12.26 6.94 18.73
C PRO A 76 11.04 6.15 19.22
N ASP A 77 10.90 4.87 18.83
CA ASP A 77 9.78 4.02 19.20
C ASP A 77 10.12 3.04 20.35
N GLU A 78 11.33 3.09 20.92
CA GLU A 78 11.82 2.19 21.99
C GLU A 78 11.46 2.62 23.45
N GLU A 79 10.46 3.49 23.66
CA GLU A 79 10.00 3.90 25.01
C GLU A 79 9.14 2.86 25.76
#